data_AF-A0A0F2JGI5-F1
#
_entry.id   AF-A0A0F2JGI5-F1
#
_cell.length_a   1.000
_cell.length_b   1.000
_cell.length_c   1.000
_cell.angle_alpha   90.00
_cell.angle_beta   90.00
_cell.angle_gamma   90.00
#
_symmetry.space_group_name_H-M   'P 1'
#
loop_
_entity.id
_entity.type
_entity.pdbx_description
1 polymer ?
#
loop_
_entity_poly.entity_id
_entity_poly.type
_entity_poly.pdbx_seq_one_letter_code
_entity_poly.pdbx_strand_id
1 'polypeptide(L)'
;MIDVDKLLINYHELKRSLGLLEFKIENYEMYRISAERTIEEMTFTSPQGERVSNSGVSDKTSKIALKYKSVTEENNEEHLAELVERYKGQKYELDMLERCIFLLKKELSALITDMVINDMSIEKVSIKYEMPRSTIKRRYEKAVVEIDEMYQELTLEVTG
;
A
#
# COMPACT_ATOMS: atom_id res chain seq x y z
N MET A 1 17.92 4.91 0.85
CA MET A 1 18.33 3.57 0.40
C MET A 1 17.19 2.64 0.74
N ILE A 2 16.64 1.93 -0.25
CA ILE A 2 15.55 0.97 -0.05
C ILE A 2 16.15 -0.25 0.65
N ASP A 3 15.43 -0.80 1.63
CA ASP A 3 15.89 -1.99 2.38
C ASP A 3 15.35 -3.24 1.69
N VAL A 4 16.10 -3.72 0.68
CA VAL A 4 15.71 -4.86 -0.15
C VAL A 4 15.45 -6.12 0.68
N ASP A 5 16.24 -6.37 1.72
CA ASP A 5 16.06 -7.54 2.57
C ASP A 5 14.70 -7.49 3.29
N LYS A 6 14.33 -6.32 3.83
CA LYS A 6 12.99 -6.13 4.40
C LYS A 6 11.87 -6.31 3.36
N LEU A 7 12.07 -5.88 2.12
CA LEU A 7 11.08 -6.08 1.06
C LEU A 7 10.86 -7.56 0.73
N LEU A 8 11.94 -8.33 0.63
CA LEU A 8 11.87 -9.77 0.40
C LEU A 8 11.19 -10.49 1.57
N ILE A 9 11.56 -10.16 2.81
CA ILE A 9 10.95 -10.76 4.01
C ILE A 9 9.45 -10.46 4.10
N ASN A 10 9.05 -9.23 3.77
CA ASN A 10 7.66 -8.78 3.88
C ASN A 10 6.83 -8.99 2.61
N TYR A 11 7.36 -9.66 1.58
CA TYR A 11 6.72 -9.81 0.27
C TYR A 11 5.25 -10.29 0.37
N HIS A 12 4.98 -11.32 1.17
CA HIS A 12 3.62 -11.83 1.33
C HIS A 12 2.70 -10.87 2.11
N GLU A 13 3.24 -10.09 3.04
CA GLU A 13 2.48 -9.05 3.74
C GLU A 13 2.11 -7.91 2.80
N LEU A 14 3.05 -7.46 1.97
CA LEU A 14 2.81 -6.46 0.93
C LEU A 14 1.73 -6.94 -0.05
N LYS A 15 1.82 -8.19 -0.51
CA LYS A 15 0.80 -8.79 -1.41
C LYS A 15 -0.58 -8.87 -0.77
N ARG A 16 -0.66 -9.22 0.53
CA ARG A 16 -1.94 -9.20 1.29
C ARG A 16 -2.49 -7.78 1.47
N SER A 17 -1.62 -6.83 1.83
CA SER A 17 -1.99 -5.41 1.98
C SER A 17 -2.55 -4.85 0.66
N LEU A 18 -1.89 -5.15 -0.44
CA LEU A 18 -2.30 -4.73 -1.78
C LEU A 18 -3.67 -5.31 -2.15
N GLY A 19 -3.90 -6.61 -1.92
CA GLY A 19 -5.20 -7.23 -2.15
C GLY A 19 -6.31 -6.64 -1.26
N LEU A 20 -5.99 -6.23 -0.04
CA LEU A 20 -6.95 -5.53 0.82
C LEU A 20 -7.26 -4.12 0.30
N LEU A 21 -6.27 -3.39 -0.22
CA LEU A 21 -6.48 -2.09 -0.86
C LEU A 21 -7.32 -2.22 -2.12
N GLU A 22 -7.06 -3.23 -2.95
CA GLU A 22 -7.84 -3.53 -4.15
C GLU A 22 -9.30 -3.82 -3.79
N PHE A 23 -9.52 -4.76 -2.86
CA PHE A 23 -10.86 -5.09 -2.39
C PHE A 23 -11.59 -3.88 -1.83
N LYS A 24 -10.88 -3.03 -1.08
CA LYS A 24 -11.42 -1.74 -0.65
C LYS A 24 -11.81 -0.97 -1.91
N ILE A 25 -10.89 -0.54 -2.75
CA ILE A 25 -11.19 0.37 -3.88
C ILE A 25 -12.39 -0.11 -4.71
N GLU A 26 -12.47 -1.41 -5.02
CA GLU A 26 -13.58 -2.02 -5.75
C GLU A 26 -14.95 -1.91 -5.04
N ASN A 27 -14.95 -1.92 -3.70
CA ASN A 27 -16.16 -1.89 -2.86
C ASN A 27 -16.34 -0.55 -2.14
N TYR A 28 -15.81 0.55 -2.68
CA TYR A 28 -15.76 1.87 -2.01
C TYR A 28 -17.09 2.33 -1.43
N GLU A 29 -18.17 2.14 -2.18
CA GLU A 29 -19.52 2.53 -1.75
C GLU A 29 -19.96 1.88 -0.42
N MET A 30 -19.41 0.72 -0.05
CA MET A 30 -19.78 0.03 1.19
C MET A 30 -19.12 0.61 2.44
N TYR A 31 -17.99 1.32 2.31
CA TYR A 31 -17.23 1.85 3.45
C TYR A 31 -16.93 3.35 3.35
N ARG A 32 -17.50 4.04 2.36
CA ARG A 32 -17.46 5.50 2.26
C ARG A 32 -17.94 6.15 3.56
N ILE A 33 -17.42 7.34 3.85
CA ILE A 33 -17.82 8.15 5.00
C ILE A 33 -19.32 8.47 4.88
N SER A 34 -20.07 8.16 5.93
CA SER A 34 -21.49 8.48 6.00
C SER A 34 -21.71 9.94 6.40
N ALA A 35 -22.86 10.49 6.02
CA ALA A 35 -23.20 11.87 6.38
C ALA A 35 -23.29 12.05 7.91
N GLU A 36 -23.73 11.03 8.65
CA GLU A 36 -23.78 11.06 10.12
C GLU A 36 -22.39 11.24 10.73
N ARG A 37 -21.38 10.54 10.21
CA ARG A 37 -20.01 10.67 10.68
C ARG A 37 -19.43 12.06 10.40
N THR A 38 -19.71 12.62 9.23
CA THR A 38 -19.32 14.01 8.91
C THR A 38 -20.00 15.02 9.84
N ILE A 39 -21.28 14.82 10.18
CA ILE A 39 -22.00 15.67 11.13
C ILE A 39 -21.33 15.63 12.50
N GLU A 40 -20.96 14.45 13.02
CA GLU A 40 -20.24 14.32 14.29
C GLU A 40 -18.90 15.07 14.23
N GLU A 41 -18.07 14.78 13.23
CA GLU A 41 -16.74 15.39 13.08
C GLU A 41 -16.82 16.92 13.00
N MET A 42 -17.75 17.47 12.21
CA MET A 42 -17.94 18.93 12.06
C MET A 42 -18.55 19.60 13.30
N THR A 43 -19.37 18.88 14.07
CA THR A 43 -19.97 19.40 15.31
C THR A 43 -18.92 19.50 16.43
N PHE A 44 -17.94 18.59 16.46
CA PHE A 44 -16.85 18.61 17.45
C PHE A 44 -15.65 19.50 17.04
N THR A 45 -15.58 19.96 15.78
CA THR A 45 -14.47 20.81 15.29
C THR A 45 -14.77 22.32 15.22
N SER A 46 -15.96 22.79 15.61
CA SER A 46 -16.27 24.23 15.56
C SER A 46 -15.98 24.98 16.89
N PRO A 47 -15.55 26.26 16.84
CA PRO A 47 -14.98 26.98 17.99
C PRO A 47 -16.02 27.33 19.06
N GLN A 48 -15.56 27.35 20.31
CA GLN A 48 -16.27 27.94 21.45
C GLN A 48 -16.65 29.41 21.16
N GLY A 49 -17.90 29.65 20.75
CA GLY A 49 -18.56 30.95 20.92
C GLY A 49 -19.08 31.63 19.66
N GLU A 50 -20.34 31.37 19.31
CA GLU A 50 -21.19 32.42 18.75
C GLU A 50 -22.67 32.13 19.06
N ARG A 51 -23.36 33.08 19.69
CA ARG A 51 -24.77 32.97 20.06
C ARG A 51 -25.64 33.20 18.82
N VAL A 52 -26.32 32.16 18.35
CA VAL A 52 -27.14 32.21 17.13
C VAL A 52 -28.55 32.75 17.42
N SER A 53 -28.91 33.86 16.77
CA SER A 53 -30.26 34.46 16.81
C SER A 53 -31.23 33.74 15.87
N ASN A 54 -32.41 33.39 16.38
CA ASN A 54 -33.45 32.62 15.69
C ASN A 54 -34.35 33.50 14.81
N SER A 55 -34.05 33.56 13.52
CA SER A 55 -35.00 33.96 12.48
C SER A 55 -34.79 33.07 11.23
N GLY A 56 -35.87 32.47 10.72
CA GLY A 56 -35.88 31.63 9.51
C GLY A 56 -35.25 30.24 9.65
N VAL A 57 -35.83 29.37 10.49
CA VAL A 57 -35.25 28.04 10.83
C VAL A 57 -35.23 27.06 9.65
N SER A 58 -36.24 27.09 8.77
CA SER A 58 -36.36 26.12 7.65
C SER A 58 -35.24 26.28 6.60
N ASP A 59 -35.04 27.52 6.12
CA ASP A 59 -34.12 27.82 5.02
C ASP A 59 -32.64 27.65 5.43
N LYS A 60 -32.34 27.88 6.72
CA LYS A 60 -31.02 27.62 7.32
C LYS A 60 -30.74 26.11 7.46
N THR A 61 -31.73 25.33 7.87
CA THR A 61 -31.57 23.88 8.05
C THR A 61 -31.30 23.17 6.73
N SER A 62 -32.00 23.54 5.65
CA SER A 62 -31.75 22.99 4.31
C SER A 62 -30.36 23.37 3.77
N LYS A 63 -29.93 24.63 3.94
CA LYS A 63 -28.58 25.08 3.54
C LYS A 63 -27.47 24.35 4.29
N ILE A 64 -27.67 24.09 5.58
CA ILE A 64 -26.74 23.34 6.42
C ILE A 64 -26.66 21.87 5.97
N ALA A 65 -27.81 21.22 5.70
CA ALA A 65 -27.83 19.84 5.20
C ALA A 65 -27.13 19.69 3.84
N LEU A 66 -27.34 20.64 2.93
CA LEU A 66 -26.64 20.68 1.63
C LEU A 66 -25.12 20.86 1.81
N LYS A 67 -24.70 21.71 2.75
CA LYS A 67 -23.29 21.90 3.08
C LYS A 67 -22.65 20.62 3.61
N TYR A 68 -23.31 19.92 4.55
CA TYR A 68 -22.79 18.63 5.06
C TYR A 68 -22.67 17.59 3.96
N LYS A 69 -23.70 17.46 3.11
CA LYS A 69 -23.66 16.51 1.99
C LYS A 69 -22.49 16.80 1.05
N SER A 70 -22.28 18.06 0.69
CA SER A 70 -21.16 18.47 -0.17
C SER A 70 -19.80 18.14 0.45
N VAL A 71 -19.62 18.41 1.74
CA VAL A 71 -18.37 18.09 2.46
C VAL A 71 -18.16 16.58 2.57
N THR A 72 -19.23 15.80 2.82
CA THR A 72 -19.14 14.34 2.82
C THR A 72 -18.74 13.77 1.46
N GLU A 73 -19.27 14.33 0.37
CA GLU A 73 -18.92 13.91 -1.00
C GLU A 73 -17.45 14.24 -1.32
N GLU A 74 -17.00 15.47 -1.01
CA GLU A 74 -15.60 15.90 -1.21
C GLU A 74 -14.62 15.03 -0.40
N ASN A 75 -14.89 14.81 0.89
CA ASN A 75 -14.06 13.94 1.74
C ASN A 75 -14.02 12.50 1.22
N ASN A 76 -15.12 12.01 0.65
CA ASN A 76 -15.18 10.68 0.07
C ASN A 76 -14.37 10.58 -1.22
N GLU A 77 -14.37 11.61 -2.06
CA GLU A 77 -13.54 11.66 -3.27
C GLU A 77 -12.05 11.69 -2.92
N GLU A 78 -11.66 12.53 -1.95
CA GLU A 78 -10.29 12.63 -1.46
C GLU A 78 -9.80 11.29 -0.88
N HIS A 79 -10.59 10.69 0.01
CA HIS A 79 -10.23 9.41 0.61
C HIS A 79 -10.13 8.26 -0.41
N LEU A 80 -10.98 8.23 -1.44
CA LEU A 80 -10.83 7.27 -2.55
C LEU A 80 -9.53 7.52 -3.33
N ALA A 81 -9.22 8.77 -3.64
CA ALA A 81 -7.99 9.13 -4.32
C ALA A 81 -6.74 8.70 -3.53
N GLU A 82 -6.73 8.91 -2.21
CA GLU A 82 -5.66 8.45 -1.33
C GLU A 82 -5.49 6.92 -1.36
N LEU A 83 -6.59 6.15 -1.30
CA LEU A 83 -6.54 4.69 -1.40
C LEU A 83 -5.95 4.24 -2.75
N VAL A 84 -6.36 4.88 -3.85
CA VAL A 84 -5.87 4.58 -5.20
C VAL A 84 -4.38 4.89 -5.33
N GLU A 85 -3.92 6.04 -4.84
CA GLU A 85 -2.49 6.38 -4.89
C GLU A 85 -1.65 5.43 -4.04
N ARG A 86 -2.13 5.05 -2.84
CA ARG A 86 -1.49 4.03 -2.02
C ARG A 86 -1.42 2.68 -2.73
N TYR A 87 -2.50 2.25 -3.38
CA TYR A 87 -2.53 1.01 -4.15
C TYR A 87 -1.50 1.05 -5.28
N LYS A 88 -1.47 2.12 -6.08
CA LYS A 88 -0.50 2.29 -7.18
C LYS A 88 0.93 2.22 -6.67
N GLY A 89 1.25 2.92 -5.58
CA GLY A 89 2.57 2.90 -4.97
C GLY A 89 2.99 1.50 -4.52
N GLN A 90 2.13 0.81 -3.77
CA GLN A 90 2.41 -0.56 -3.31
C GLN A 90 2.49 -1.57 -4.47
N LYS A 91 1.61 -1.42 -5.48
CA LYS A 91 1.61 -2.26 -6.67
C LYS A 91 2.91 -2.11 -7.44
N TYR A 92 3.34 -0.87 -7.67
CA TYR A 92 4.59 -0.56 -8.35
C TYR A 92 5.79 -1.15 -7.62
N GLU A 93 5.88 -0.97 -6.29
CA GLU A 93 6.97 -1.51 -5.48
C GLU A 93 7.02 -3.05 -5.54
N LEU A 94 5.86 -3.71 -5.46
CA LEU A 94 5.76 -5.16 -5.56
C LEU A 94 6.16 -5.67 -6.97
N ASP A 95 5.66 -5.03 -8.02
CA ASP A 95 5.97 -5.38 -9.41
C ASP A 95 7.46 -5.18 -9.73
N MET A 96 8.03 -4.09 -9.20
CA MET A 96 9.47 -3.81 -9.31
C MET A 96 10.30 -4.90 -8.62
N LEU A 97 9.91 -5.32 -7.42
CA LEU A 97 10.60 -6.38 -6.69
C LEU A 97 10.53 -7.70 -7.46
N GLU A 98 9.33 -8.11 -7.89
CA GLU A 98 9.12 -9.33 -8.68
C GLU A 98 9.95 -9.28 -9.99
N ARG A 99 10.02 -8.11 -10.64
CA ARG A 99 10.85 -7.90 -11.83
C ARG A 99 12.35 -8.05 -11.54
N CYS A 100 12.85 -7.47 -10.45
CA CYS A 100 14.27 -7.59 -10.08
C CYS A 100 14.63 -9.05 -9.76
N ILE A 101 13.76 -9.77 -9.04
CA ILE A 101 13.94 -11.21 -8.78
C ILE A 101 14.03 -12.00 -10.09
N PHE A 102 13.22 -11.66 -11.09
CA PHE A 102 13.24 -12.32 -12.39
C PHE A 102 14.50 -11.99 -13.23
N LEU A 103 15.06 -10.80 -13.08
CA LEU A 103 16.27 -10.35 -13.81
C LEU A 103 17.59 -10.88 -13.22
N LEU A 104 17.57 -11.41 -11.99
CA LEU A 104 18.71 -12.10 -11.42
C LEU A 104 19.23 -13.22 -12.33
N LYS A 105 20.50 -13.60 -12.16
CA LYS A 105 21.06 -14.79 -12.80
C LYS A 105 20.17 -16.00 -12.52
N LYS A 106 19.94 -16.83 -13.54
CA LYS A 106 18.96 -17.94 -13.53
C LYS A 106 18.96 -18.77 -12.24
N GLU A 107 20.13 -19.12 -11.71
CA GLU A 107 20.26 -19.89 -10.47
C GLU A 107 19.81 -19.12 -9.21
N LEU A 108 20.09 -17.82 -9.13
CA LEU A 108 19.66 -16.97 -8.03
C LEU A 108 18.17 -16.67 -8.15
N SER A 109 17.70 -16.33 -9.35
CA SER A 109 16.28 -16.06 -9.61
C SER A 109 15.39 -17.23 -9.18
N ALA A 110 15.75 -18.47 -9.57
CA ALA A 110 15.01 -19.66 -9.19
C ALA A 110 14.99 -19.89 -7.66
N LEU A 111 16.14 -19.74 -7.00
CA LEU A 111 16.26 -19.92 -5.56
C LEU A 111 15.46 -18.88 -4.78
N ILE A 112 15.53 -17.60 -5.17
CA ILE A 112 14.80 -16.50 -4.50
C ILE A 112 13.31 -16.61 -4.77
N THR A 113 12.90 -16.97 -5.98
CA THR A 113 11.49 -17.25 -6.29
C THR A 113 10.94 -18.34 -5.37
N ASP A 114 11.68 -19.43 -5.18
CA ASP A 114 11.23 -20.50 -4.28
C ASP A 114 11.12 -20.02 -2.82
N MET A 115 12.11 -19.27 -2.34
CA MET A 115 12.11 -18.83 -0.95
C MET A 115 11.04 -17.75 -0.68
N VAL A 116 10.94 -16.77 -1.56
CA VAL A 116 10.18 -15.54 -1.32
C VAL A 116 8.80 -15.58 -1.94
N ILE A 117 8.67 -16.05 -3.19
CA ILE A 117 7.39 -16.06 -3.90
C ILE A 117 6.58 -17.32 -3.55
N ASN A 118 7.25 -18.47 -3.45
CA ASN A 118 6.63 -19.75 -3.14
C ASN A 118 6.63 -20.09 -1.64
N ASP A 119 7.08 -19.18 -0.78
CA ASP A 119 7.15 -19.34 0.69
C ASP A 119 7.85 -20.65 1.13
N MET A 120 8.89 -21.07 0.40
CA MET A 120 9.64 -22.27 0.76
C MET A 120 10.64 -21.98 1.87
N SER A 121 10.54 -22.75 2.96
CA SER A 121 11.54 -22.70 4.02
C SER A 121 12.93 -23.09 3.50
N ILE A 122 13.97 -22.63 4.20
CA ILE A 122 15.36 -22.95 3.87
C ILE A 122 15.62 -24.46 3.85
N GLU A 123 14.90 -25.25 4.65
CA GLU A 123 14.96 -26.71 4.64
C GLU A 123 14.45 -27.31 3.33
N LYS A 124 13.30 -26.84 2.84
CA LYS A 124 12.73 -27.33 1.58
C LYS A 124 13.64 -26.98 0.40
N VAL A 125 14.17 -25.76 0.37
CA VAL A 125 15.12 -25.32 -0.66
C VAL A 125 16.44 -26.08 -0.58
N SER A 126 16.94 -26.36 0.64
CA SER A 126 18.14 -27.18 0.85
C SER A 126 18.01 -28.57 0.25
N ILE A 127 16.86 -29.21 0.42
CA ILE A 127 16.56 -30.51 -0.18
C ILE A 127 16.40 -30.38 -1.70
N LYS A 128 15.60 -29.41 -2.17
CA LYS A 128 15.29 -29.23 -3.60
C LYS A 128 16.52 -29.01 -4.47
N TYR A 129 17.49 -28.25 -3.97
CA TYR A 129 18.70 -27.91 -4.71
C TYR A 129 19.94 -28.70 -4.26
N GLU A 130 19.79 -29.64 -3.33
CA GLU A 130 20.88 -30.43 -2.75
C GLU A 130 22.03 -29.56 -2.20
N MET A 131 21.68 -28.42 -1.61
CA MET A 131 22.63 -27.42 -1.11
C MET A 131 22.57 -27.28 0.41
N PRO A 132 23.72 -27.15 1.11
CA PRO A 132 23.72 -26.81 2.53
C PRO A 132 23.07 -25.44 2.81
N ARG A 133 22.44 -25.29 3.97
CA ARG A 133 21.80 -24.03 4.41
C ARG A 133 22.73 -22.82 4.32
N SER A 134 24.01 -23.00 4.63
CA SER A 134 25.03 -21.94 4.52
C SER A 134 25.23 -21.45 3.08
N THR A 135 25.15 -22.34 2.11
CA THR A 135 25.26 -21.98 0.69
C THR A 135 24.01 -21.24 0.22
N ILE A 136 22.82 -21.66 0.68
CA ILE A 136 21.56 -20.95 0.40
C ILE A 136 21.62 -19.54 0.98
N LYS A 137 22.02 -19.39 2.24
CA LYS A 137 22.15 -18.07 2.88
C LYS A 137 23.10 -17.15 2.10
N ARG A 138 24.27 -17.66 1.69
CA ARG A 138 25.22 -16.90 0.87
C ARG A 138 24.65 -16.51 -0.50
N ARG A 139 23.88 -17.39 -1.14
CA ARG A 139 23.20 -17.08 -2.41
C ARG A 139 22.09 -16.04 -2.22
N TYR A 140 21.36 -16.12 -1.11
CA TYR A 140 20.35 -15.14 -0.73
C TYR A 140 20.97 -13.76 -0.49
N GLU A 141 22.02 -13.67 0.33
CA GLU A 141 22.76 -12.42 0.57
C GLU A 141 23.30 -11.82 -0.73
N LYS A 142 23.80 -12.66 -1.65
CA LYS A 142 24.24 -12.20 -2.97
C LYS A 142 23.09 -11.65 -3.82
N ALA A 143 21.93 -12.30 -3.79
CA ALA A 143 20.76 -11.83 -4.52
C ALA A 143 20.24 -10.50 -3.97
N VAL A 144 20.27 -10.29 -2.64
CA VAL A 144 19.92 -9.01 -2.02
C VAL A 144 20.80 -7.89 -2.57
N VAL A 145 22.12 -8.11 -2.66
CA VAL A 145 23.06 -7.12 -3.22
C VAL A 145 22.78 -6.85 -4.70
N GLU A 146 22.62 -7.90 -5.53
CA GLU A 146 22.33 -7.72 -6.95
C GLU A 146 20.98 -6.99 -7.18
N ILE A 147 19.96 -7.24 -6.35
CA ILE A 147 18.68 -6.51 -6.42
C ILE A 147 18.85 -5.05 -5.97
N ASP A 148 19.60 -4.78 -4.89
CA ASP A 148 19.83 -3.41 -4.43
C ASP A 148 20.53 -2.56 -5.51
N GLU A 149 21.50 -3.12 -6.22
CA GLU A 149 22.14 -2.50 -7.37
C GLU A 149 21.12 -2.15 -8.47
N MET A 150 20.21 -3.07 -8.82
CA MET A 150 19.14 -2.80 -9.81
C MET A 150 18.21 -1.66 -9.35
N TYR A 151 17.84 -1.62 -8.07
CA TYR A 151 17.00 -0.55 -7.53
C TYR A 151 17.70 0.81 -7.64
N GLN A 152 19.00 0.87 -7.38
CA GLN A 152 19.77 2.11 -7.51
C GLN A 152 19.82 2.59 -8.95
N GLU A 153 20.09 1.70 -9.92
CA GLU A 153 20.11 2.02 -11.35
C GLU A 153 18.74 2.59 -11.83
N LEU A 154 17.65 1.91 -11.49
CA LEU A 154 16.29 2.31 -11.85
C LEU A 154 15.90 3.68 -11.25
N THR A 155 16.36 4.00 -10.03
CA THR A 155 16.10 5.32 -9.44
C THR A 155 16.89 6.46 -10.09
N LEU A 156 18.06 6.16 -10.67
CA LEU A 156 18.88 7.15 -11.38
C LEU A 156 18.30 7.49 -12.76
N GLU A 157 17.71 6.52 -13.45
CA GLU A 157 17.06 6.74 -14.77
C GLU A 157 15.81 7.63 -14.70
N VAL A 158 15.14 7.72 -13.55
CA VAL A 158 13.94 8.56 -13.37
C VAL A 158 14.29 10.03 -13.08
N THR A 159 15.55 10.31 -12.75
CA THR A 159 16.02 11.68 -12.39
C THR A 159 16.95 12.32 -13.42
N GLY A 160 17.25 11.64 -14.53
CA GLY A 160 18.01 12.15 -15.68
C GLY A 160 17.14 12.47 -16.88
#